data_AF-A0A0C2XY61-F1
#
_entry.id   AF-A0A0C2XY61-F1
#
_cell.length_a   1.000
_cell.length_b   1.000
_cell.length_c   1.000
_cell.angle_alpha   90.00
_cell.angle_beta   90.00
_cell.angle_gamma   90.00
#
_symmetry.space_group_name_H-M   'P 1'
#
loop_
_entity.id
_entity.type
_entity.pdbx_description
1 polymer ?
#
loop_
_entity_poly.entity_id
_entity_poly.type
_entity_poly.pdbx_seq_one_letter_code
_entity_poly.pdbx_strand_id
1 'polypeptide(L)'
;MADKYTKAALLTLQSLPKSQNTLQGPFQETMWIVVDVLELASGDHEAAAKMISVHCLASSQYGVNLDTPLQHGAKKLDPHTYEWCLKLLTEALRVDTSKHVVHALSVLLTHSPEGTFKTSQAAFSESLSGLNNAAITRNVDDIDLQRETLNYALCLCIDKPVFVRTADMGNLLSLLAGFLQPSTHIGAQTYPDIFHSIVKVVMALIRNRRDLIVLNLPHLAVVFCLLLNSLTNPLENLGQRQYRSISCRLPSWISLSQPLGGEEAALLSRLLVGLTTKTAIRGMGTAFAPYETGKDVQSLAKPFGKHASCVVAAYIGLLNDPLCHIDRETRAELTPGLFALCGMLGEKGRDALMPILDNGGKAIFKTLWSSYESQKYVGQG
;
A
#
# COMPACT_ATOMS: atom_id res chain seq x y z
N MET A 1 11.92 -15.33 -37.78
CA MET A 1 12.18 -16.56 -36.99
C MET A 1 11.44 -16.53 -35.66
N ALA A 2 11.45 -15.40 -34.92
CA ALA A 2 10.67 -15.19 -33.69
C ALA A 2 9.16 -15.46 -33.81
N ASP A 3 8.52 -15.07 -34.91
CA ASP A 3 7.07 -15.28 -35.10
C ASP A 3 6.66 -16.77 -35.13
N LYS A 4 7.49 -17.63 -35.75
CA LYS A 4 7.23 -19.08 -35.83
C LYS A 4 7.28 -19.74 -34.45
N TYR A 5 8.26 -19.39 -33.63
CA TYR A 5 8.38 -19.92 -32.27
C TYR A 5 7.28 -19.41 -31.35
N THR A 6 6.86 -18.16 -31.53
CA THR A 6 5.81 -17.61 -30.67
C THR A 6 4.43 -18.15 -31.00
N LYS A 7 4.11 -18.30 -32.30
CA LYS A 7 2.85 -18.92 -32.72
C LYS A 7 2.79 -20.38 -32.26
N ALA A 8 3.92 -21.09 -32.32
CA ALA A 8 4.03 -22.43 -31.75
C ALA A 8 3.82 -22.42 -30.23
N ALA A 9 4.40 -21.46 -29.48
CA ALA A 9 4.18 -21.32 -28.05
C ALA A 9 2.71 -21.04 -27.71
N LEU A 10 2.06 -20.06 -28.36
CA LEU A 10 0.64 -19.74 -28.14
C LEU A 10 -0.29 -20.90 -28.51
N LEU A 11 -0.03 -21.60 -29.61
CA LEU A 11 -0.79 -22.80 -29.97
C LEU A 11 -0.55 -23.94 -28.98
N THR A 12 0.68 -24.10 -28.49
CA THR A 12 1.01 -25.06 -27.42
C THR A 12 0.21 -24.71 -26.17
N LEU A 13 0.23 -23.45 -25.74
CA LEU A 13 -0.53 -22.94 -24.60
C LEU A 13 -2.04 -23.15 -24.72
N GLN A 14 -2.61 -22.97 -25.92
CA GLN A 14 -4.03 -23.22 -26.18
C GLN A 14 -4.38 -24.72 -26.19
N SER A 15 -3.40 -25.60 -26.44
CA SER A 15 -3.59 -27.05 -26.50
C SER A 15 -3.39 -27.77 -25.16
N LEU A 16 -2.83 -27.10 -24.15
CA LEU A 16 -2.53 -27.71 -22.85
C LEU A 16 -3.82 -27.95 -22.03
N PRO A 17 -3.98 -29.13 -21.39
CA PRO A 17 -5.13 -29.41 -20.53
C PRO A 17 -5.13 -28.47 -19.33
N LYS A 18 -6.30 -27.99 -18.87
CA LYS A 18 -6.44 -27.00 -17.79
C LYS A 18 -6.07 -27.49 -16.38
N SER A 19 -5.46 -28.67 -16.21
CA SER A 19 -5.12 -29.21 -14.89
C SER A 19 -3.87 -28.55 -14.31
N GLN A 20 -4.03 -27.80 -13.21
CA GLN A 20 -3.02 -26.91 -12.62
C GLN A 20 -1.68 -27.58 -12.25
N ASN A 21 -1.66 -28.86 -11.86
CA ASN A 21 -0.46 -29.45 -11.22
C ASN A 21 0.58 -30.06 -12.17
N THR A 22 0.27 -30.26 -13.46
CA THR A 22 1.18 -30.94 -14.41
C THR A 22 1.86 -30.01 -15.41
N LEU A 23 1.58 -28.70 -15.36
CA LEU A 23 1.94 -27.77 -16.45
C LEU A 23 3.07 -26.80 -16.12
N GLN A 24 3.50 -26.68 -14.86
CA GLN A 24 4.48 -25.66 -14.49
C GLN A 24 5.80 -25.75 -15.28
N GLY A 25 6.31 -26.97 -15.49
CA GLY A 25 7.56 -27.22 -16.23
C GLY A 25 7.51 -26.74 -17.69
N PRO A 26 6.58 -27.25 -18.53
CA PRO A 26 6.46 -26.84 -19.93
C PRO A 26 6.27 -25.33 -20.14
N PHE A 27 5.53 -24.67 -19.25
CA PHE A 27 5.35 -23.22 -19.31
C PHE A 27 6.64 -22.46 -19.02
N GLN A 28 7.38 -22.90 -18.00
CA GLN A 28 8.64 -22.29 -17.63
C GLN A 28 9.69 -22.48 -18.73
N GLU A 29 9.79 -23.68 -19.32
CA GLU A 29 10.65 -23.96 -20.48
C GLU A 29 10.27 -23.06 -21.68
N THR A 30 8.97 -22.93 -21.98
CA THR A 30 8.49 -22.07 -23.06
C THR A 30 8.88 -20.60 -22.83
N MET A 31 8.76 -20.11 -21.59
CA MET A 31 9.19 -18.75 -21.25
C MET A 31 10.69 -18.55 -21.36
N TRP A 32 11.50 -19.54 -20.94
CA TRP A 32 12.94 -19.47 -21.14
C TRP A 32 13.31 -19.42 -22.62
N ILE A 33 12.62 -20.17 -23.47
CA ILE A 33 12.80 -20.06 -24.92
C ILE A 33 12.45 -18.66 -25.42
N VAL A 34 11.35 -18.06 -24.94
CA VAL A 34 10.96 -16.68 -25.31
C VAL A 34 12.02 -15.67 -24.85
N VAL A 35 12.55 -15.85 -23.64
CA VAL A 35 13.63 -15.03 -23.08
C VAL A 35 14.90 -15.16 -23.93
N ASP A 36 15.33 -16.38 -24.24
CA ASP A 36 16.50 -16.61 -25.11
C ASP A 36 16.32 -16.00 -26.50
N VAL A 37 15.10 -16.07 -27.05
CA VAL A 37 14.75 -15.41 -28.32
C VAL A 37 14.84 -13.89 -28.19
N LEU A 38 14.40 -13.30 -27.08
CA LEU A 38 14.53 -11.86 -26.83
C LEU A 38 15.98 -11.41 -26.74
N GLU A 39 16.85 -12.22 -26.16
CA GLU A 39 18.29 -11.93 -26.12
C GLU A 39 18.89 -11.85 -27.53
N LEU A 40 18.45 -12.75 -28.42
CA LEU A 40 18.90 -12.79 -29.81
C LEU A 40 18.24 -11.72 -30.67
N ALA A 41 17.10 -11.18 -30.26
CA ALA A 41 16.26 -10.24 -31.01
C ALA A 41 16.16 -8.86 -30.34
N SER A 42 17.25 -8.36 -29.75
CA SER A 42 17.33 -7.00 -29.20
C SER A 42 16.69 -5.97 -30.14
N GLY A 43 15.66 -5.24 -29.68
CA GLY A 43 14.89 -4.29 -30.47
C GLY A 43 13.56 -4.80 -31.04
N ASP A 44 13.23 -6.08 -30.90
CA ASP A 44 11.96 -6.65 -31.38
C ASP A 44 10.82 -6.42 -30.37
N HIS A 45 10.05 -5.35 -30.60
CA HIS A 45 8.85 -5.02 -29.81
C HIS A 45 7.82 -6.15 -29.79
N GLU A 46 7.69 -6.89 -30.90
CA GLU A 46 6.69 -7.95 -31.02
C GLU A 46 7.01 -9.11 -30.09
N ALA A 47 8.28 -9.53 -30.05
CA ALA A 47 8.75 -10.55 -29.13
C ALA A 47 8.53 -10.14 -27.66
N ALA A 48 8.76 -8.87 -27.33
CA ALA A 48 8.60 -8.38 -25.96
C ALA A 48 7.12 -8.32 -25.55
N ALA A 49 6.25 -7.89 -26.47
CA ALA A 49 4.79 -7.93 -26.29
C ALA A 49 4.29 -9.34 -26.00
N LYS A 50 4.82 -10.31 -26.76
CA LYS A 50 4.47 -11.72 -26.64
C LYS A 50 4.92 -12.29 -25.30
N MET A 51 6.13 -11.97 -24.82
CA MET A 51 6.60 -12.36 -23.48
C MET A 51 5.65 -11.86 -22.38
N ILE A 52 5.26 -10.59 -22.42
CA ILE A 52 4.34 -9.99 -21.44
C ILE A 52 2.96 -10.65 -21.52
N SER A 53 2.46 -10.85 -22.73
CA SER A 53 1.16 -11.48 -22.97
C SER A 53 1.13 -12.91 -22.45
N VAL A 54 2.20 -13.69 -22.70
CA VAL A 54 2.35 -15.05 -22.20
C VAL A 54 2.41 -15.06 -20.68
N HIS A 55 3.16 -14.16 -20.04
CA HIS A 55 3.20 -14.04 -18.58
C HIS A 55 1.81 -13.75 -17.99
N CYS A 56 1.11 -12.75 -18.52
CA CYS A 56 -0.24 -12.40 -18.08
C CYS A 56 -1.25 -13.54 -18.30
N LEU A 57 -1.20 -14.23 -19.46
CA LEU A 57 -2.08 -15.35 -19.76
C LEU A 57 -1.78 -16.57 -18.89
N ALA A 58 -0.50 -16.90 -18.69
CA ALA A 58 -0.09 -18.03 -17.87
C ALA A 58 -0.44 -17.81 -16.39
N SER A 59 -0.20 -16.60 -15.88
CA SER A 59 -0.58 -16.21 -14.51
C SER A 59 -2.10 -16.25 -14.32
N SER A 60 -2.88 -15.75 -15.27
CA SER A 60 -4.35 -15.70 -15.17
C SER A 60 -5.05 -17.04 -15.36
N GLN A 61 -4.65 -17.82 -16.36
CA GLN A 61 -5.35 -19.06 -16.71
C GLN A 61 -4.85 -20.27 -15.92
N TYR A 62 -3.57 -20.27 -15.53
CA TYR A 62 -2.91 -21.46 -14.99
C TYR A 62 -2.29 -21.24 -13.61
N GLY A 63 -2.23 -20.00 -13.10
CA GLY A 63 -1.61 -19.70 -11.80
C GLY A 63 -0.11 -19.97 -11.77
N VAL A 64 0.55 -20.03 -12.93
CA VAL A 64 1.99 -20.30 -13.04
C VAL A 64 2.75 -19.02 -12.75
N ASN A 65 3.66 -19.07 -11.77
CA ASN A 65 4.61 -17.97 -11.53
C ASN A 65 5.73 -18.04 -12.57
N LEU A 66 5.81 -17.00 -13.41
CA LEU A 66 6.82 -16.84 -14.46
C LEU A 66 7.70 -15.61 -14.20
N ASP A 67 7.87 -15.25 -12.94
CA ASP A 67 8.57 -14.03 -12.57
C ASP A 67 10.04 -14.14 -12.87
N THR A 68 10.69 -15.28 -12.59
CA THR A 68 12.12 -15.44 -12.84
C THR A 68 12.50 -15.25 -14.32
N PRO A 69 11.83 -15.90 -15.30
CA PRO A 69 12.07 -15.60 -16.70
C PRO A 69 11.78 -14.13 -17.07
N LEU A 70 10.66 -13.56 -16.59
CA LEU A 70 10.30 -12.17 -16.89
C LEU A 70 11.33 -11.17 -16.33
N GLN A 71 11.81 -11.39 -15.10
CA GLN A 71 12.84 -10.58 -14.44
C GLN A 71 14.17 -10.63 -15.21
N HIS A 72 14.55 -11.82 -15.69
CA HIS A 72 15.78 -12.00 -16.46
C HIS A 72 15.66 -11.33 -17.83
N GLY A 73 14.54 -11.56 -18.54
CA GLY A 73 14.23 -10.89 -19.80
C GLY A 73 14.22 -9.37 -19.65
N ALA A 74 13.56 -8.85 -18.62
CA ALA A 74 13.46 -7.42 -18.34
C ALA A 74 14.81 -6.73 -18.25
N LYS A 75 15.81 -7.34 -17.59
CA LYS A 75 17.16 -6.77 -17.46
C LYS A 75 17.94 -6.72 -18.77
N LYS A 76 17.57 -7.56 -19.75
CA LYS A 76 18.27 -7.68 -21.03
C LYS A 76 17.63 -6.87 -22.16
N LEU A 77 16.44 -6.30 -21.93
CA LEU A 77 15.79 -5.41 -22.89
C LEU A 77 16.64 -4.15 -23.11
N ASP A 78 16.75 -3.74 -24.38
CA ASP A 78 17.29 -2.42 -24.68
C ASP A 78 16.34 -1.32 -24.15
N PRO A 79 16.85 -0.10 -23.87
CA PRO A 79 16.04 0.96 -23.27
C PRO A 79 14.76 1.31 -24.03
N HIS A 80 14.78 1.23 -25.37
CA HIS A 80 13.63 1.60 -26.20
C HIS A 80 12.53 0.52 -26.16
N THR A 81 12.91 -0.75 -26.27
CA THR A 81 11.97 -1.87 -26.11
C THR A 81 11.39 -1.93 -24.71
N TYR A 82 12.21 -1.68 -23.67
CA TYR A 82 11.74 -1.60 -22.30
C TYR A 82 10.75 -0.45 -22.07
N GLU A 83 11.03 0.74 -22.61
CA GLU A 83 10.08 1.88 -22.58
C GLU A 83 8.75 1.53 -23.23
N TRP A 84 8.81 0.89 -24.40
CA TRP A 84 7.62 0.45 -25.13
C TRP A 84 6.79 -0.56 -24.32
N CYS A 85 7.44 -1.54 -23.67
CA CYS A 85 6.80 -2.51 -22.80
C CYS A 85 6.07 -1.85 -21.61
N LEU A 86 6.72 -0.88 -20.97
CA LEU A 86 6.10 -0.13 -19.88
C LEU A 86 4.87 0.64 -20.36
N LYS A 87 4.95 1.32 -21.50
CA LYS A 87 3.81 2.03 -22.10
C LYS A 87 2.65 1.09 -22.41
N LEU A 88 2.94 -0.08 -22.99
CA LEU A 88 1.92 -1.10 -23.27
C LEU A 88 1.18 -1.52 -22.00
N LEU A 89 1.92 -1.78 -20.91
CA LEU A 89 1.32 -2.17 -19.63
C LEU A 89 0.57 -1.02 -18.94
N THR A 90 1.08 0.21 -18.99
CA THR A 90 0.36 1.37 -18.43
C THR A 90 -0.91 1.70 -19.20
N GLU A 91 -0.92 1.51 -20.52
CA GLU A 91 -2.11 1.59 -21.35
C GLU A 91 -3.09 0.46 -21.08
N ALA A 92 -2.60 -0.78 -21.00
CA ALA A 92 -3.43 -1.95 -20.65
C ALA A 92 -4.13 -1.75 -19.30
N LEU A 93 -3.42 -1.23 -18.30
CA LEU A 93 -3.95 -0.95 -16.97
C LEU A 93 -5.13 0.05 -16.97
N ARG A 94 -5.14 1.00 -17.92
CA ARG A 94 -6.25 1.96 -18.09
C ARG A 94 -7.50 1.31 -18.65
N VAL A 95 -7.32 0.33 -19.54
CA VAL A 95 -8.42 -0.40 -20.17
C VAL A 95 -8.95 -1.45 -19.19
N ASP A 96 -8.06 -2.30 -18.71
CA ASP A 96 -8.34 -3.43 -17.83
C ASP A 96 -7.38 -3.41 -16.63
N THR A 97 -7.94 -3.14 -15.45
CA THR A 97 -7.20 -3.14 -14.20
C THR A 97 -7.17 -4.56 -13.65
N SER A 98 -6.51 -5.49 -14.35
CA SER A 98 -6.36 -6.86 -13.89
C SER A 98 -5.12 -7.01 -13.01
N LYS A 99 -5.20 -7.88 -11.99
CA LYS A 99 -4.06 -8.16 -11.10
C LYS A 99 -2.80 -8.60 -11.86
N HIS A 100 -2.97 -9.31 -12.97
CA HIS A 100 -1.85 -9.82 -13.77
C HIS A 100 -1.07 -8.69 -14.47
N VAL A 101 -1.78 -7.66 -14.96
CA VAL A 101 -1.14 -6.47 -15.54
C VAL A 101 -0.37 -5.69 -14.47
N VAL A 102 -0.97 -5.51 -13.29
CA VAL A 102 -0.32 -4.86 -12.14
C VAL A 102 0.94 -5.63 -11.72
N HIS A 103 0.84 -6.95 -11.65
CA HIS A 103 1.95 -7.83 -11.29
C HIS A 103 3.08 -7.77 -12.31
N ALA A 104 2.79 -7.92 -13.61
CA ALA A 104 3.79 -7.81 -14.67
C ALA A 104 4.50 -6.44 -14.65
N LEU A 105 3.75 -5.37 -14.41
CA LEU A 105 4.32 -4.03 -14.26
C LEU A 105 5.24 -3.92 -13.03
N SER A 106 4.85 -4.51 -11.90
CA SER A 106 5.68 -4.62 -10.69
C SER A 106 7.02 -5.27 -11.00
N VAL A 107 6.99 -6.41 -11.71
CA VAL A 107 8.18 -7.18 -12.08
C VAL A 107 9.11 -6.36 -12.99
N LEU A 108 8.58 -5.72 -14.03
CA LEU A 108 9.39 -4.88 -14.93
C LEU A 108 10.03 -3.69 -14.20
N LEU A 109 9.26 -2.95 -13.39
CA LEU A 109 9.77 -1.77 -12.69
C LEU A 109 10.82 -2.10 -11.62
N THR A 110 10.70 -3.25 -10.96
CA THR A 110 11.70 -3.70 -9.97
C THR A 110 12.99 -4.18 -10.64
N HIS A 111 12.90 -4.72 -11.86
CA HIS A 111 14.00 -5.32 -12.62
C HIS A 111 14.37 -4.54 -13.90
N SER A 112 14.28 -3.21 -13.84
CA SER A 112 14.59 -2.30 -14.94
C SER A 112 16.04 -2.42 -15.47
N PRO A 113 16.29 -2.39 -16.80
CA PRO A 113 17.64 -2.30 -17.36
C PRO A 113 18.40 -1.05 -16.91
N GLU A 114 19.73 -1.09 -17.01
CA GLU A 114 20.57 0.08 -16.74
C GLU A 114 20.23 1.25 -17.68
N GLY A 115 20.31 2.49 -17.18
CA GLY A 115 19.99 3.69 -17.95
C GLY A 115 18.49 4.00 -18.11
N THR A 116 17.59 3.11 -17.73
CA THR A 116 16.12 3.29 -17.89
C THR A 116 15.41 3.93 -16.69
N PHE A 117 16.17 4.53 -15.77
CA PHE A 117 15.64 5.09 -14.52
C PHE A 117 14.51 6.10 -14.75
N LYS A 118 14.70 7.07 -15.65
CA LYS A 118 13.70 8.12 -15.93
C LYS A 118 12.40 7.54 -16.49
N THR A 119 12.52 6.57 -17.39
CA THR A 119 11.39 5.88 -18.02
C THR A 119 10.63 5.04 -16.99
N SER A 120 11.33 4.24 -16.19
CA SER A 120 10.71 3.45 -15.10
C SER A 120 9.98 4.34 -14.11
N GLN A 121 10.59 5.47 -13.75
CA GLN A 121 9.98 6.44 -12.84
C GLN A 121 8.73 7.09 -13.44
N ALA A 122 8.74 7.45 -14.73
CA ALA A 122 7.56 7.99 -15.40
C ALA A 122 6.41 6.98 -15.47
N ALA A 123 6.71 5.72 -15.82
CA ALA A 123 5.73 4.65 -15.86
C ALA A 123 5.16 4.33 -14.46
N PHE A 124 5.98 4.41 -13.41
CA PHE A 124 5.51 4.32 -12.02
C PHE A 124 4.48 5.42 -11.70
N SER A 125 4.79 6.68 -11.97
CA SER A 125 3.87 7.80 -11.73
C SER A 125 2.55 7.62 -12.51
N GLU A 126 2.64 7.22 -13.78
CA GLU A 126 1.49 7.03 -14.66
C GLU A 126 0.59 5.87 -14.21
N SER A 127 1.19 4.71 -13.91
CA SER A 127 0.45 3.55 -13.42
C SER A 127 -0.18 3.77 -12.05
N LEU A 128 0.52 4.45 -11.14
CA LEU A 128 -0.03 4.81 -9.84
C LEU A 128 -1.26 5.71 -9.99
N SER A 129 -1.22 6.69 -10.91
CA SER A 129 -2.38 7.52 -11.22
C SER A 129 -3.53 6.68 -11.80
N GLY A 130 -3.24 5.74 -12.70
CA GLY A 130 -4.21 4.79 -13.25
C GLY A 130 -4.87 3.93 -12.17
N LEU A 131 -4.07 3.35 -11.27
CA LEU A 131 -4.54 2.54 -10.14
C LEU A 131 -5.39 3.34 -9.17
N ASN A 132 -4.98 4.57 -8.85
CA ASN A 132 -5.75 5.44 -7.97
C ASN A 132 -7.13 5.75 -8.57
N ASN A 133 -7.19 6.06 -9.87
CA ASN A 133 -8.46 6.25 -10.56
C ASN A 133 -9.33 4.99 -10.55
N ALA A 134 -8.75 3.81 -10.76
CA ALA A 134 -9.47 2.55 -10.70
C ALA A 134 -9.99 2.25 -9.28
N ALA A 135 -9.16 2.44 -8.25
CA ALA A 135 -9.54 2.24 -6.85
C ALA A 135 -10.70 3.15 -6.43
N ILE A 136 -10.66 4.43 -6.82
CA ILE A 136 -11.69 5.42 -6.48
C ILE A 136 -13.00 5.16 -7.26
N THR A 137 -12.91 4.87 -8.56
CA THR A 137 -14.11 4.83 -9.42
C THR A 137 -14.81 3.48 -9.41
N ARG A 138 -14.07 2.38 -9.28
CA ARG A 138 -14.61 1.05 -9.51
C ARG A 138 -15.05 0.31 -8.25
N ASN A 139 -14.89 0.90 -7.05
CA ASN A 139 -15.10 0.22 -5.76
C ASN A 139 -14.58 -1.21 -5.86
N VAL A 140 -13.26 -1.36 -6.01
CA VAL A 140 -12.62 -2.63 -6.39
C VAL A 140 -13.01 -3.71 -5.38
N ASP A 141 -14.05 -4.48 -5.65
CA ASP A 141 -14.45 -5.62 -4.81
C ASP A 141 -13.57 -6.86 -5.10
N ASP A 142 -12.66 -6.74 -6.07
CA ASP A 142 -11.65 -7.76 -6.37
C ASP A 142 -10.50 -7.69 -5.36
N ILE A 143 -10.58 -8.53 -4.34
CA ILE A 143 -9.60 -8.67 -3.26
C ILE A 143 -8.21 -9.02 -3.79
N ASP A 144 -8.11 -9.84 -4.83
CA ASP A 144 -6.82 -10.22 -5.39
C ASP A 144 -6.15 -9.03 -6.08
N LEU A 145 -6.94 -8.19 -6.76
CA LEU A 145 -6.45 -6.95 -7.33
C LEU A 145 -6.01 -5.94 -6.25
N GLN A 146 -6.76 -5.83 -5.15
CA GLN A 146 -6.36 -4.97 -4.03
C GLN A 146 -5.02 -5.42 -3.45
N ARG A 147 -4.87 -6.73 -3.19
CA ARG A 147 -3.62 -7.33 -2.70
C ARG A 147 -2.45 -7.06 -3.64
N GLU A 148 -2.63 -7.30 -4.92
CA GLU A 148 -1.56 -7.09 -5.90
C GLU A 148 -1.19 -5.62 -6.04
N THR A 149 -2.17 -4.71 -5.95
CA THR A 149 -1.94 -3.27 -5.97
C THR A 149 -1.16 -2.79 -4.73
N LEU A 150 -1.48 -3.31 -3.55
CA LEU A 150 -0.75 -3.02 -2.33
C LEU A 150 0.66 -3.61 -2.35
N ASN A 151 0.82 -4.81 -2.89
CA ASN A 151 2.12 -5.44 -3.10
C ASN A 151 2.98 -4.63 -4.08
N TYR A 152 2.41 -4.21 -5.21
CA TYR A 152 3.02 -3.28 -6.16
C TYR A 152 3.54 -2.00 -5.48
N ALA A 153 2.68 -1.34 -4.71
CA ALA A 153 3.06 -0.13 -3.97
C ALA A 153 4.18 -0.42 -2.96
N LEU A 154 4.09 -1.53 -2.22
CA LEU A 154 5.06 -1.91 -1.19
C LEU A 154 6.44 -2.21 -1.80
N CYS A 155 6.50 -3.05 -2.82
CA CYS A 155 7.73 -3.39 -3.53
C CYS A 155 8.45 -2.13 -4.00
N LEU A 156 7.74 -1.20 -4.64
CA LEU A 156 8.35 0.03 -5.13
C LEU A 156 8.80 0.98 -4.00
N CYS A 157 8.06 1.03 -2.88
CA CYS A 157 8.46 1.82 -1.72
C CYS A 157 9.68 1.26 -0.99
N ILE A 158 9.93 -0.06 -1.06
CA ILE A 158 11.07 -0.74 -0.42
C ILE A 158 12.27 -0.80 -1.36
N ASP A 159 12.08 -1.31 -2.57
CA ASP A 159 13.16 -1.66 -3.50
C ASP A 159 13.60 -0.46 -4.34
N LYS A 160 12.66 0.42 -4.70
CA LYS A 160 12.90 1.59 -5.55
C LYS A 160 12.39 2.89 -4.91
N PRO A 161 12.74 3.22 -3.65
CA PRO A 161 12.22 4.42 -2.98
C PRO A 161 12.55 5.73 -3.72
N VAL A 162 13.60 5.73 -4.56
CA VAL A 162 14.02 6.86 -5.40
C VAL A 162 13.02 7.14 -6.54
N PHE A 163 12.17 6.17 -6.92
CA PHE A 163 11.13 6.38 -7.93
C PHE A 163 10.04 7.31 -7.42
N VAL A 164 9.70 7.27 -6.13
CA VAL A 164 8.63 8.10 -5.57
C VAL A 164 9.01 9.58 -5.66
N ARG A 165 8.24 10.41 -6.36
CA ARG A 165 8.41 11.87 -6.38
C ARG A 165 7.40 12.53 -5.46
N THR A 166 7.56 13.83 -5.23
CA THR A 166 6.60 14.64 -4.47
C THR A 166 5.18 14.53 -5.03
N ALA A 167 5.03 14.51 -6.36
CA ALA A 167 3.75 14.35 -7.03
C ALA A 167 3.11 12.96 -6.80
N ASP A 168 3.93 11.92 -6.62
CA ASP A 168 3.44 10.54 -6.42
C ASP A 168 2.98 10.29 -4.99
N MET A 169 3.55 11.01 -4.01
CA MET A 169 3.24 10.81 -2.60
C MET A 169 1.75 11.03 -2.29
N GLY A 170 1.15 12.07 -2.87
CA GLY A 170 -0.29 12.33 -2.74
C GLY A 170 -1.15 11.22 -3.35
N ASN A 171 -0.72 10.67 -4.49
CA ASN A 171 -1.41 9.56 -5.16
C ASN A 171 -1.27 8.25 -4.37
N LEU A 172 -0.11 7.96 -3.78
CA LEU A 172 0.08 6.78 -2.92
C LEU A 172 -0.82 6.86 -1.69
N LEU A 173 -0.84 7.99 -0.98
CA LEU A 173 -1.68 8.16 0.21
C LEU A 173 -3.17 8.14 -0.15
N SER A 174 -3.55 8.72 -1.30
CA SER A 174 -4.91 8.65 -1.82
C SER A 174 -5.33 7.22 -2.17
N LEU A 175 -4.44 6.44 -2.77
CA LEU A 175 -4.68 5.03 -3.09
C LEU A 175 -4.92 4.21 -1.81
N LEU A 176 -4.06 4.38 -0.79
CA LEU A 176 -4.23 3.72 0.50
C LEU A 176 -5.53 4.15 1.20
N ALA A 177 -5.85 5.45 1.15
CA ALA A 177 -7.10 5.96 1.68
C ALA A 177 -8.30 5.39 0.91
N GLY A 178 -8.20 5.19 -0.40
CA GLY A 178 -9.22 4.57 -1.25
C GLY A 178 -9.55 3.15 -0.80
N PHE A 179 -8.54 2.33 -0.50
CA PHE A 179 -8.77 0.99 0.08
C PHE A 179 -9.37 1.03 1.50
N LEU A 180 -9.24 2.14 2.21
CA LEU A 180 -9.81 2.32 3.55
C LEU A 180 -11.13 3.10 3.54
N GLN A 181 -11.61 3.55 2.38
CA GLN A 181 -12.86 4.29 2.32
C GLN A 181 -14.04 3.38 2.65
N PRO A 182 -15.11 3.94 3.25
CA PRO A 182 -16.35 3.21 3.42
C PRO A 182 -16.92 2.70 2.09
N SER A 183 -17.42 1.46 2.09
CA SER A 183 -18.07 0.86 0.94
C SER A 183 -19.54 0.56 1.20
N THR A 184 -20.36 0.64 0.15
CA THR A 184 -21.75 0.14 0.19
C THR A 184 -21.83 -1.38 0.11
N HIS A 185 -20.75 -2.04 -0.30
CA HIS A 185 -20.63 -3.48 -0.40
C HIS A 185 -20.09 -4.06 0.90
N ILE A 186 -20.84 -5.01 1.47
CA ILE A 186 -20.45 -5.69 2.70
C ILE A 186 -19.66 -6.94 2.31
N GLY A 187 -18.39 -6.98 2.71
CA GLY A 187 -17.56 -8.16 2.52
C GLY A 187 -18.12 -9.39 3.23
N ALA A 188 -18.04 -10.54 2.57
CA ALA A 188 -18.43 -11.81 3.17
C ALA A 188 -17.47 -12.21 4.31
N GLN A 189 -16.19 -11.87 4.17
CA GLN A 189 -15.13 -12.19 5.11
C GLN A 189 -14.17 -11.00 5.26
N THR A 190 -13.47 -10.97 6.38
CA THR A 190 -12.43 -9.97 6.61
C THR A 190 -11.10 -10.45 6.05
N TYR A 191 -10.33 -9.53 5.47
CA TYR A 191 -8.99 -9.81 4.94
C TYR A 191 -7.92 -8.98 5.67
N PRO A 192 -7.41 -9.48 6.82
CA PRO A 192 -6.44 -8.74 7.62
C PRO A 192 -5.14 -8.40 6.87
N ASP A 193 -4.78 -9.22 5.89
CA ASP A 193 -3.56 -9.04 5.08
C ASP A 193 -3.58 -7.74 4.25
N ILE A 194 -4.77 -7.23 3.89
CA ILE A 194 -4.92 -5.91 3.25
C ILE A 194 -4.56 -4.81 4.26
N PHE A 195 -5.10 -4.85 5.48
CA PHE A 195 -4.72 -3.91 6.55
C PHE A 195 -3.22 -3.94 6.80
N HIS A 196 -2.64 -5.14 6.93
CA HIS A 196 -1.21 -5.33 7.17
C HIS A 196 -0.38 -4.73 6.03
N SER A 197 -0.79 -4.92 4.78
CA SER A 197 -0.10 -4.40 3.61
C SER A 197 -0.16 -2.87 3.55
N ILE A 198 -1.31 -2.26 3.87
CA ILE A 198 -1.44 -0.81 3.98
C ILE A 198 -0.48 -0.26 5.04
N VAL A 199 -0.47 -0.86 6.25
CA VAL A 199 0.44 -0.47 7.33
C VAL A 199 1.91 -0.61 6.90
N LYS A 200 2.28 -1.70 6.20
CA LYS A 200 3.62 -1.89 5.65
C LYS A 200 4.01 -0.82 4.63
N VAL A 201 3.12 -0.44 3.71
CA VAL A 201 3.36 0.63 2.74
C VAL A 201 3.61 1.95 3.46
N VAL A 202 2.77 2.32 4.43
CA VAL A 202 2.94 3.58 5.18
C VAL A 202 4.26 3.56 5.98
N MET A 203 4.60 2.45 6.63
CA MET A 203 5.88 2.30 7.33
C MET A 203 7.07 2.43 6.37
N ALA A 204 7.01 1.81 5.19
CA ALA A 204 8.05 1.91 4.17
C ALA A 204 8.23 3.35 3.68
N LEU A 205 7.14 4.08 3.46
CA LEU A 205 7.18 5.49 3.09
C LEU A 205 7.82 6.35 4.19
N ILE A 206 7.40 6.20 5.45
CA ILE A 206 7.95 6.95 6.60
C ILE A 206 9.45 6.70 6.75
N ARG A 207 9.87 5.45 6.58
CA ARG A 207 11.27 5.05 6.70
C ARG A 207 12.12 5.55 5.54
N ASN A 208 11.67 5.34 4.31
CA ASN A 208 12.50 5.51 3.12
C ASN A 208 12.40 6.92 2.53
N ARG A 209 11.23 7.55 2.59
CA ARG A 209 10.90 8.84 1.94
C ARG A 209 10.19 9.83 2.87
N ARG A 210 10.70 9.95 4.11
CA ARG A 210 10.22 10.92 5.10
C ARG A 210 10.12 12.34 4.53
N ASP A 211 11.12 12.76 3.75
CA ASP A 211 11.18 14.06 3.09
C ASP A 211 9.91 14.41 2.33
N LEU A 212 9.33 13.45 1.61
CA LEU A 212 8.13 13.65 0.82
C LEU A 212 6.85 13.60 1.66
N ILE A 213 6.84 12.78 2.72
CA ILE A 213 5.69 12.69 3.63
C ILE A 213 5.46 13.99 4.39
N VAL A 214 6.53 14.71 4.76
CA VAL A 214 6.40 15.99 5.48
C VAL A 214 5.53 17.00 4.71
N LEU A 215 5.52 16.91 3.38
CA LEU A 215 4.69 17.77 2.51
C LEU A 215 3.23 17.29 2.41
N ASN A 216 2.92 16.07 2.89
CA ASN A 216 1.64 15.39 2.73
C ASN A 216 1.06 14.88 4.07
N LEU A 217 1.46 15.48 5.20
CA LEU A 217 1.00 15.08 6.53
C LEU A 217 -0.53 15.10 6.72
N PRO A 218 -1.30 16.03 6.13
CA PRO A 218 -2.76 15.96 6.20
C PRO A 218 -3.32 14.64 5.63
N HIS A 219 -2.82 14.19 4.48
CA HIS A 219 -3.24 12.93 3.86
C HIS A 219 -2.84 11.72 4.70
N LEU A 220 -1.63 11.75 5.29
CA LEU A 220 -1.19 10.71 6.22
C LEU A 220 -2.12 10.62 7.45
N ALA A 221 -2.55 11.75 7.99
CA ALA A 221 -3.48 11.78 9.11
C ALA A 221 -4.85 11.19 8.73
N VAL A 222 -5.36 11.46 7.52
CA VAL A 222 -6.58 10.82 7.01
C VAL A 222 -6.42 9.30 6.95
N VAL A 223 -5.29 8.80 6.44
CA VAL A 223 -5.01 7.35 6.43
C VAL A 223 -5.02 6.76 7.84
N PHE A 224 -4.42 7.42 8.84
CA PHE A 224 -4.48 6.95 10.23
C PHE A 224 -5.88 6.98 10.83
N CYS A 225 -6.67 8.02 10.55
CA CYS A 225 -8.07 8.07 10.99
C CYS A 225 -8.88 6.90 10.41
N LEU A 226 -8.69 6.60 9.12
CA LEU A 226 -9.39 5.48 8.47
C LEU A 226 -8.91 4.12 8.97
N LEU A 227 -7.60 3.95 9.23
CA LEU A 227 -7.08 2.74 9.88
C LEU A 227 -7.67 2.56 11.28
N LEU A 228 -7.80 3.62 12.08
CA LEU A 228 -8.48 3.54 13.38
C LEU A 228 -9.95 3.12 13.22
N ASN A 229 -10.67 3.71 12.26
CA ASN A 229 -12.08 3.38 12.02
C ASN A 229 -12.28 1.93 11.61
N SER A 230 -11.29 1.32 10.96
CA SER A 230 -11.33 -0.10 10.57
C SER A 230 -11.23 -1.08 11.75
N LEU A 231 -10.80 -0.63 12.93
CA LEU A 231 -10.69 -1.43 14.16
C LEU A 231 -11.98 -1.42 15.01
N THR A 232 -13.12 -1.02 14.42
CA THR A 232 -14.38 -0.89 15.15
C THR A 232 -15.20 -2.17 15.12
N ASN A 233 -15.77 -2.51 16.28
CA ASN A 233 -16.67 -3.64 16.47
C ASN A 233 -18.12 -3.16 16.61
N PRO A 234 -19.10 -3.84 15.99
CA PRO A 234 -20.49 -3.55 16.26
C PRO A 234 -20.85 -3.94 17.70
N LEU A 235 -21.73 -3.19 18.36
CA LEU A 235 -22.31 -3.64 19.63
C LEU A 235 -23.17 -4.89 19.42
N GLU A 236 -23.34 -5.68 20.49
CA GLU A 236 -24.26 -6.80 20.49
C GLU A 236 -25.72 -6.32 20.35
N ASN A 237 -26.57 -7.12 19.71
CA ASN A 237 -28.02 -6.89 19.58
C ASN A 237 -28.44 -5.65 18.76
N LEU A 238 -27.61 -5.19 17.83
CA LEU A 238 -28.00 -4.11 16.92
C LEU A 238 -29.11 -4.55 15.96
N GLY A 239 -30.08 -3.65 15.74
CA GLY A 239 -31.08 -3.85 14.70
C GLY A 239 -30.45 -3.83 13.31
N GLN A 240 -31.07 -4.53 12.34
CA GLN A 240 -30.54 -4.65 10.97
C GLN A 240 -30.21 -3.31 10.30
N ARG A 241 -30.97 -2.25 10.58
CA ARG A 241 -30.71 -0.89 10.08
C ARG A 241 -29.45 -0.27 10.67
N GLN A 242 -29.21 -0.45 11.98
CA GLN A 242 -28.00 0.03 12.64
C GLN A 242 -26.79 -0.75 12.16
N TYR A 243 -26.90 -2.08 12.08
CA TYR A 243 -25.86 -2.94 11.53
C TYR A 243 -25.45 -2.50 10.12
N ARG A 244 -26.42 -2.24 9.24
CA ARG A 244 -26.16 -1.73 7.89
C ARG A 244 -25.52 -0.34 7.91
N SER A 245 -25.93 0.53 8.83
CA SER A 245 -25.31 1.86 9.00
C SER A 245 -23.83 1.74 9.36
N ILE A 246 -23.46 0.79 10.23
CA ILE A 246 -22.06 0.52 10.57
C ILE A 246 -21.32 -0.08 9.39
N SER A 247 -21.89 -1.10 8.73
CA SER A 247 -21.21 -1.78 7.63
C SER A 247 -20.88 -0.83 6.49
N CYS A 248 -21.76 0.14 6.20
CA CYS A 248 -21.52 1.17 5.19
C CYS A 248 -20.45 2.21 5.58
N ARG A 249 -19.89 2.15 6.80
CA ARG A 249 -18.78 3.00 7.27
C ARG A 249 -17.43 2.28 7.19
N LEU A 250 -17.43 0.99 6.87
CA LEU A 250 -16.23 0.16 6.78
C LEU A 250 -15.83 -0.12 5.33
N PRO A 251 -14.54 -0.40 5.07
CA PRO A 251 -14.09 -0.89 3.79
C PRO A 251 -14.75 -2.22 3.39
N SER A 252 -14.89 -2.48 2.09
CA SER A 252 -15.55 -3.70 1.57
C SER A 252 -14.82 -4.99 1.93
N TRP A 253 -13.53 -4.93 2.27
CA TRP A 253 -12.74 -6.08 2.69
C TRP A 253 -12.84 -6.39 4.19
N ILE A 254 -13.70 -5.68 4.94
CA ILE A 254 -13.97 -5.97 6.36
C ILE A 254 -15.41 -6.46 6.52
N SER A 255 -15.56 -7.61 7.16
CA SER A 255 -16.84 -8.13 7.63
C SER A 255 -17.02 -7.83 9.12
N LEU A 256 -18.17 -7.28 9.47
CA LEU A 256 -18.57 -7.07 10.87
C LEU A 256 -18.71 -8.37 11.68
N SER A 257 -18.81 -9.53 11.01
CA SER A 257 -18.84 -10.85 11.65
C SER A 257 -17.46 -11.34 12.09
N GLN A 258 -16.40 -10.76 11.52
CA GLN A 258 -15.01 -11.12 11.75
C GLN A 258 -14.17 -9.84 11.85
N PRO A 259 -14.44 -8.95 12.81
CA PRO A 259 -13.73 -7.69 12.87
C PRO A 259 -12.22 -7.87 13.10
N LEU A 260 -11.45 -6.83 12.83
CA LEU A 260 -10.01 -6.80 13.13
C LEU A 260 -9.78 -6.83 14.65
N GLY A 261 -8.63 -7.35 15.09
CA GLY A 261 -8.36 -7.60 16.51
C GLY A 261 -7.09 -6.94 17.04
N GLY A 262 -6.58 -7.51 18.14
CA GLY A 262 -5.39 -7.03 18.84
C GLY A 262 -4.13 -6.99 17.98
N GLU A 263 -3.95 -7.94 17.04
CA GLU A 263 -2.78 -7.98 16.15
C GLU A 263 -2.72 -6.74 15.23
N GLU A 264 -3.83 -6.38 14.60
CA GLU A 264 -3.93 -5.21 13.74
C GLU A 264 -3.77 -3.92 14.54
N ALA A 265 -4.35 -3.85 15.74
CA ALA A 265 -4.13 -2.76 16.67
C ALA A 265 -2.65 -2.60 17.04
N ALA A 266 -1.95 -3.70 17.36
CA ALA A 266 -0.53 -3.68 17.68
C ALA A 266 0.33 -3.23 16.49
N LEU A 267 -0.03 -3.61 15.26
CA LEU A 267 0.60 -3.12 14.03
C LEU A 267 0.41 -1.61 13.85
N LEU A 268 -0.81 -1.10 14.01
CA LEU A 268 -1.11 0.33 13.93
C LEU A 268 -0.40 1.11 15.04
N SER A 269 -0.39 0.58 16.25
CA SER A 269 0.31 1.14 17.41
C SER A 269 1.80 1.31 17.11
N ARG A 270 2.46 0.27 16.60
CA ARG A 270 3.86 0.33 16.17
C ARG A 270 4.10 1.36 15.08
N LEU A 271 3.20 1.47 14.10
CA LEU A 271 3.27 2.48 13.04
C LEU A 271 3.21 3.91 13.62
N LEU A 272 2.30 4.17 14.55
CA LEU A 272 2.15 5.48 15.22
C LEU A 272 3.38 5.82 16.08
N VAL A 273 3.90 4.86 16.85
CA VAL A 273 5.18 5.01 17.57
C VAL A 273 6.32 5.29 16.59
N GLY A 274 6.32 4.66 15.42
CA GLY A 274 7.30 4.84 14.35
C GLY A 274 7.47 6.30 13.90
N LEU A 275 6.44 7.15 14.04
CA LEU A 275 6.53 8.59 13.74
C LEU A 275 7.54 9.33 14.63
N THR A 276 7.76 8.83 15.84
CA THR A 276 8.75 9.37 16.79
C THR A 276 10.16 8.91 16.47
N THR A 277 10.30 7.84 15.68
CA THR A 277 11.60 7.28 15.33
C THR A 277 12.33 8.20 14.37
N LYS A 278 13.60 8.44 14.71
CA LYS A 278 14.55 9.18 13.89
C LYS A 278 14.94 8.33 12.68
N THR A 279 14.63 8.79 11.47
CA THR A 279 14.95 8.06 10.22
C THR A 279 16.06 8.77 9.45
N ALA A 280 16.89 8.02 8.71
CA ALA A 280 17.82 8.61 7.75
C ALA A 280 17.22 8.41 6.36
N ILE A 281 17.06 9.50 5.60
CA ILE A 281 16.52 9.40 4.23
C ILE A 281 17.54 8.65 3.38
N ARG A 282 17.10 7.56 2.75
CA ARG A 282 17.92 6.77 1.81
C ARG A 282 17.86 7.44 0.43
N GLY A 283 18.33 8.69 0.37
CA GLY A 283 18.40 9.46 -0.87
C GLY A 283 19.62 9.06 -1.69
N MET A 284 19.47 9.10 -3.02
CA MET A 284 20.57 9.01 -3.98
C MET A 284 21.52 10.17 -3.70
N GLY A 285 22.54 9.92 -2.87
CA GLY A 285 23.57 10.88 -2.59
C GLY A 285 24.19 11.28 -3.91
N THR A 286 23.95 12.51 -4.35
CA THR A 286 24.77 13.13 -5.37
C THR A 286 26.20 13.07 -4.84
N ALA A 287 27.05 12.26 -5.47
CA ALA A 287 28.48 12.11 -5.14
C ALA A 287 29.29 13.43 -5.33
N PHE A 288 28.60 14.55 -5.55
CA PHE A 288 29.13 15.85 -5.90
C PHE A 288 28.73 16.97 -4.92
N ALA A 289 28.19 16.66 -3.74
CA ALA A 289 28.08 17.63 -2.66
C ALA A 289 29.26 17.41 -1.68
N PRO A 290 30.36 18.17 -1.80
CA PRO A 290 31.43 18.09 -0.83
C PRO A 290 30.98 18.80 0.45
N TYR A 291 31.09 18.12 1.58
CA TYR A 291 31.36 18.74 2.87
C TYR A 291 30.37 19.83 3.34
N GLU A 292 29.08 19.51 3.49
CA GLU A 292 28.26 20.17 4.52
C GLU A 292 27.47 19.13 5.35
N THR A 293 28.07 18.84 6.51
CA THR A 293 27.42 18.61 7.81
C THR A 293 26.10 17.83 7.87
N GLY A 294 26.24 16.54 8.18
CA GLY A 294 25.27 15.78 8.98
C GLY A 294 23.95 15.45 8.28
N LYS A 295 23.81 14.22 7.78
CA LYS A 295 22.51 13.66 7.38
C LYS A 295 21.52 13.86 8.52
N ASP A 296 20.58 14.79 8.33
CA ASP A 296 19.67 15.22 9.38
C ASP A 296 18.66 14.10 9.70
N VAL A 297 19.01 13.32 10.72
CA VAL A 297 18.18 12.24 11.24
C VAL A 297 17.07 12.87 12.08
N GLN A 298 15.97 13.22 11.42
CA GLN A 298 14.79 13.79 12.04
C GLN A 298 13.70 12.73 12.28
N SER A 299 12.76 13.02 13.16
CA SER A 299 11.51 12.27 13.29
C SER A 299 10.35 13.03 12.65
N LEU A 300 9.24 12.35 12.37
CA LEU A 300 8.00 13.01 11.94
C LEU A 300 7.20 13.59 13.12
N ALA A 301 7.61 13.31 14.36
CA ALA A 301 6.87 13.69 15.56
C ALA A 301 6.53 15.19 15.61
N LYS A 302 7.53 16.05 15.41
CA LYS A 302 7.34 17.51 15.46
C LYS A 302 6.44 18.04 14.33
N PRO A 303 6.70 17.75 13.04
CA PRO A 303 5.85 18.27 11.97
C PRO A 303 4.45 17.64 11.97
N PHE A 304 4.30 16.39 12.44
CA PHE A 304 3.00 15.73 12.55
C PHE A 304 2.15 16.20 13.73
N GLY A 305 2.72 16.88 14.74
CA GLY A 305 2.01 17.30 15.95
C GLY A 305 0.72 18.11 15.71
N LYS A 306 0.68 18.93 14.65
CA LYS A 306 -0.53 19.67 14.25
C LYS A 306 -1.67 18.79 13.73
N HIS A 307 -1.33 17.61 13.20
CA HIS A 307 -2.27 16.66 12.63
C HIS A 307 -2.61 15.50 13.58
N ALA A 308 -1.79 15.29 14.61
CA ALA A 308 -2.03 14.31 15.67
C ALA A 308 -3.39 14.54 16.37
N SER A 309 -3.83 15.80 16.50
CA SER A 309 -5.14 16.13 17.05
C SER A 309 -6.30 15.49 16.29
N CYS A 310 -6.23 15.46 14.95
CA CYS A 310 -7.24 14.84 14.10
C CYS A 310 -7.33 13.33 14.35
N VAL A 311 -6.18 12.67 14.49
CA VAL A 311 -6.11 11.22 14.72
C VAL A 311 -6.62 10.86 16.12
N VAL A 312 -6.24 11.63 17.13
CA VAL A 312 -6.75 11.47 18.51
C VAL A 312 -8.26 11.75 18.57
N ALA A 313 -8.75 12.78 17.87
CA ALA A 313 -10.17 13.08 17.76
C ALA A 313 -10.95 11.93 17.10
N ALA A 314 -10.41 11.32 16.05
CA ALA A 314 -11.02 10.15 15.42
C ALA A 314 -11.15 8.99 16.41
N TYR A 315 -10.08 8.65 17.15
CA TYR A 315 -10.12 7.63 18.19
C TYR A 315 -11.17 7.92 19.28
N ILE A 316 -11.25 9.17 19.76
CA ILE A 316 -12.26 9.58 20.73
C ILE A 316 -13.67 9.43 20.16
N GLY A 317 -13.87 9.84 18.90
CA GLY A 317 -15.14 9.68 18.20
C GLY A 317 -15.59 8.23 18.11
N LEU A 318 -14.66 7.30 17.88
CA LEU A 318 -14.94 5.87 17.87
C LEU A 318 -15.39 5.33 19.23
N LEU A 319 -14.76 5.79 20.32
CA LEU A 319 -15.14 5.38 21.67
C LEU A 319 -16.45 6.02 22.15
N ASN A 320 -16.86 7.12 21.52
CA ASN A 320 -18.09 7.83 21.82
C ASN A 320 -19.24 7.44 20.87
N ASP A 321 -19.01 6.54 19.91
CA ASP A 321 -20.03 6.05 18.99
C ASP A 321 -21.02 5.13 19.74
N PRO A 322 -22.34 5.43 19.75
CA PRO A 322 -23.33 4.61 20.45
C PRO A 322 -23.62 3.26 19.78
N LEU A 323 -23.12 3.01 18.57
CA LEU A 323 -23.38 1.79 17.80
C LEU A 323 -22.18 0.86 17.72
N CYS A 324 -20.98 1.38 18.01
CA CYS A 324 -19.74 0.64 17.91
C CYS A 324 -18.99 0.65 19.23
N HIS A 325 -18.01 -0.24 19.35
CA HIS A 325 -17.03 -0.19 20.41
C HIS A 325 -15.67 -0.66 19.87
N ILE A 326 -14.61 -0.37 20.63
CA ILE A 326 -13.31 -1.00 20.44
C ILE A 326 -13.14 -1.94 21.64
N ASP A 327 -12.86 -3.21 21.38
CA ASP A 327 -12.70 -4.20 22.44
C ASP A 327 -11.52 -3.83 23.37
N ARG A 328 -11.46 -4.49 24.53
CA ARG A 328 -10.46 -4.15 25.55
C ARG A 328 -9.03 -4.49 25.10
N GLU A 329 -8.85 -5.58 24.36
CA GLU A 329 -7.54 -6.05 23.91
C GLU A 329 -6.98 -5.11 22.85
N THR A 330 -7.77 -4.80 21.83
CA THR A 330 -7.46 -3.82 20.77
C THR A 330 -7.12 -2.45 21.35
N ARG A 331 -7.85 -1.98 22.39
CA ARG A 331 -7.50 -0.73 23.10
C ARG A 331 -6.17 -0.81 23.84
N ALA A 332 -5.87 -1.94 24.48
CA ALA A 332 -4.61 -2.13 25.18
C ALA A 332 -3.43 -2.08 24.19
N GLU A 333 -3.55 -2.79 23.05
CA GLU A 333 -2.52 -2.82 22.01
C GLU A 333 -2.33 -1.47 21.31
N LEU A 334 -3.39 -0.67 21.13
CA LEU A 334 -3.31 0.70 20.59
C LEU A 334 -2.66 1.72 21.53
N THR A 335 -2.65 1.45 22.84
CA THR A 335 -2.27 2.44 23.87
C THR A 335 -0.89 3.06 23.64
N PRO A 336 0.19 2.30 23.34
CA PRO A 336 1.50 2.88 23.06
C PRO A 336 1.50 3.90 21.89
N GLY A 337 0.79 3.58 20.80
CA GLY A 337 0.62 4.48 19.66
C GLY A 337 -0.15 5.75 19.99
N LEU A 338 -1.23 5.63 20.79
CA LEU A 338 -2.01 6.79 21.26
C LEU A 338 -1.18 7.71 22.16
N PHE A 339 -0.34 7.15 23.02
CA PHE A 339 0.57 7.92 23.86
C PHE A 339 1.65 8.64 23.06
N ALA A 340 2.16 8.01 21.99
CA ALA A 340 3.05 8.70 21.05
C ALA A 340 2.35 9.91 20.42
N LEU A 341 1.06 9.78 20.03
CA LEU A 341 0.26 10.90 19.52
C LEU A 341 0.04 12.00 20.56
N CYS A 342 -0.24 11.65 21.83
CA CYS A 342 -0.34 12.64 22.91
C CYS A 342 0.98 13.41 23.10
N GLY A 343 2.12 12.71 23.03
CA GLY A 343 3.45 13.34 23.06
C GLY A 343 3.71 14.29 21.89
N MET A 344 3.27 13.93 20.68
CA MET A 344 3.36 14.79 19.49
C MET A 344 2.43 16.01 19.57
N LEU A 345 1.23 15.82 20.13
CA LEU A 345 0.21 16.85 20.28
C LEU A 345 0.66 17.94 21.26
N GLY A 346 1.26 17.54 22.39
CA GLY A 346 1.67 18.43 23.47
C GLY A 346 0.49 19.16 24.14
N GLU A 347 0.79 19.98 25.15
CA GLU A 347 -0.23 20.69 25.94
C GLU A 347 -1.04 21.69 25.08
N LYS A 348 -0.37 22.42 24.19
CA LYS A 348 -1.05 23.37 23.28
C LYS A 348 -2.07 22.67 22.39
N GLY A 349 -1.74 21.49 21.86
CA GLY A 349 -2.65 20.70 21.04
C GLY A 349 -3.79 20.10 21.85
N ARG A 350 -3.53 19.69 23.10
CA ARG A 350 -4.56 19.25 24.05
C ARG A 350 -5.59 20.35 24.30
N ASP A 351 -5.13 21.55 24.61
CA ASP A 351 -5.99 22.68 24.93
C ASP A 351 -6.79 23.14 23.70
N ALA A 352 -6.21 23.03 22.50
CA ALA A 352 -6.91 23.30 21.24
C ALA A 352 -7.97 22.23 20.89
N LEU A 353 -7.73 20.97 21.24
CA LEU A 353 -8.66 19.86 20.96
C LEU A 353 -9.85 19.85 21.93
N MET A 354 -9.63 20.16 23.20
CA MET A 354 -10.65 20.13 24.26
C MET A 354 -11.98 20.85 23.93
N PRO A 355 -12.01 22.07 23.35
CA PRO A 355 -13.26 22.77 23.04
C PRO A 355 -14.04 22.17 21.87
N ILE A 356 -13.41 21.35 21.01
CA ILE A 356 -14.03 20.75 19.83
C ILE A 356 -14.80 19.47 20.19
N LEU A 357 -14.43 18.83 21.30
CA LEU A 357 -15.05 17.60 21.78
C LEU A 357 -16.37 17.88 22.50
N ASP A 358 -17.30 16.93 22.41
CA ASP A 358 -18.52 16.91 23.23
C ASP A 358 -18.21 16.46 24.68
N ASN A 359 -19.20 16.45 25.57
CA ASN A 359 -18.96 16.11 26.98
C ASN A 359 -18.43 14.67 27.16
N GLY A 360 -18.93 13.72 26.35
CA GLY A 360 -18.43 12.34 26.34
C GLY A 360 -16.98 12.29 25.87
N GLY A 361 -16.67 12.91 24.72
CA GLY A 361 -15.33 12.99 24.19
C GLY A 361 -14.32 13.67 25.12
N LYS A 362 -14.74 14.74 25.84
CA LYS A 362 -13.90 15.40 26.86
C LYS A 362 -13.53 14.45 28.00
N ALA A 363 -14.46 13.63 28.48
CA ALA A 363 -14.19 12.67 29.55
C ALA A 363 -13.21 11.57 29.09
N ILE A 364 -13.42 11.04 27.89
CA ILE A 364 -12.54 10.05 27.26
C ILE A 364 -11.13 10.63 27.06
N PHE A 365 -11.04 11.84 26.51
CA PHE A 365 -9.76 12.49 26.25
C PHE A 365 -8.99 12.80 27.54
N LYS A 366 -9.66 13.29 28.59
CA LYS A 366 -9.04 13.52 29.91
C LYS A 366 -8.47 12.22 30.49
N THR A 367 -9.20 11.11 30.36
CA THR A 367 -8.74 9.80 30.83
C THR A 367 -7.50 9.32 30.08
N LEU A 368 -7.52 9.43 28.74
CA LEU A 368 -6.37 9.12 27.89
C LEU A 368 -5.15 9.98 28.24
N TRP A 369 -5.36 11.30 28.37
CA TRP A 369 -4.31 12.26 28.66
C TRP A 369 -3.69 12.05 30.04
N SER A 370 -4.50 11.81 31.06
CA SER A 370 -4.04 11.52 32.42
C SER A 370 -3.24 10.22 32.48
N SER A 371 -3.65 9.20 31.71
CA SER A 371 -2.90 7.93 31.61
C SER A 371 -1.53 8.13 30.94
N TYR A 372 -1.49 8.94 29.87
CA TYR A 372 -0.25 9.33 29.20
C TYR A 372 0.70 10.09 30.15
N GLU A 373 0.19 11.10 30.88
CA GLU A 373 0.99 11.85 31.85
C GLU A 373 1.55 10.93 32.94
N SER A 374 0.72 10.03 33.47
CA SER A 374 1.14 9.07 34.48
C SER A 374 2.30 8.21 33.98
N GLN A 375 2.24 7.69 32.75
CA GLN A 375 3.33 6.90 32.19
C GLN A 375 4.61 7.73 31.94
N LYS A 376 4.46 8.97 31.47
CA LYS A 376 5.58 9.88 31.17
C LYS A 376 6.46 10.14 32.40
N TYR A 377 5.88 10.20 33.60
CA TYR A 377 6.61 10.53 34.83
C TYR A 377 7.19 9.32 35.58
N VAL A 378 6.86 8.07 35.22
CA VAL A 378 7.37 6.87 35.91
C VAL A 378 8.84 6.55 35.54
N GLY A 379 9.34 7.05 34.39
CA GLY A 379 10.69 6.75 33.89
C GLY A 379 11.78 7.80 34.17
N GLN A 380 11.51 8.84 34.97
CA GLN A 380 12.45 9.94 35.24
C GLN A 380 12.84 10.09 36.72
N GLY A 381 12.58 9.07 37.55
CA GLY A 381 12.91 9.03 38.98
C GLY A 381 14.24 8.37 39.29
#